data_AF-A0A286DQ37-F1
#
_entry.id   AF-A0A286DQ37-F1
#
_cell.length_a   1.000
_cell.length_b   1.000
_cell.length_c   1.000
_cell.angle_alpha   90.00
_cell.angle_beta   90.00
_cell.angle_gamma   90.00
#
_symmetry.space_group_name_H-M   'P 1'
#
loop_
_entity.id
_entity.type
_entity.pdbx_description
1 polymer ?
#
loop_
_entity_poly.entity_id
_entity_poly.type
_entity_poly.pdbx_seq_one_letter_code
_entity_poly.pdbx_strand_id
1 'polypeptide(L)' 'MKRFLKQWLITEGKFLLCIYGPVITTLIFGVLKVIYYPDSGMLSVGIFYLCALTFFVYKFR' A
#
# COMPACT_ATOMS: atom_id res chain seq x y z
N MET A 1 5.17 15.18 -27.92
CA MET A 1 4.98 13.74 -27.60
C MET A 1 5.71 13.28 -26.34
N LYS A 2 7.05 13.36 -26.24
CA LYS A 2 7.82 12.82 -25.10
C LYS A 2 7.38 13.33 -23.70
N ARG A 3 7.05 14.61 -23.59
CA ARG A 3 6.64 15.24 -22.31
C ARG A 3 5.25 14.78 -21.84
N PHE A 4 4.31 14.61 -22.77
CA PHE A 4 2.96 14.10 -22.49
C PHE A 4 3.02 12.63 -22.04
N LEU A 5 3.80 11.81 -22.74
CA LEU A 5 4.01 10.41 -22.39
C LEU A 5 4.65 10.26 -21.00
N LYS A 6 5.62 11.12 -20.68
CA LYS A 6 6.28 11.14 -19.37
C LYS A 6 5.31 11.55 -18.25
N GLN A 7 4.46 12.56 -18.48
CA GLN A 7 3.45 12.96 -17.50
C GLN A 7 2.38 11.89 -17.31
N TRP A 8 1.93 11.26 -18.39
CA TRP A 8 0.97 10.16 -18.33
C TRP A 8 1.51 8.97 -17.53
N LEU A 9 2.77 8.57 -17.78
CA LEU A 9 3.42 7.47 -17.06
C LEU A 9 3.60 7.77 -15.55
N ILE A 10 3.88 9.03 -15.19
CA ILE A 10 4.00 9.44 -13.78
C ILE A 10 2.62 9.41 -13.11
N THR A 11 1.56 9.83 -13.80
CA THR A 11 0.19 9.81 -13.26
C THR A 11 -0.31 8.37 -13.07
N GLU A 12 -0.12 7.50 -14.07
CA GLU A 12 -0.44 6.08 -13.99
C GLU A 12 0.36 5.37 -12.89
N GLY A 13 1.66 5.65 -12.80
CA GLY A 13 2.53 5.09 -11.76
C GLY A 13 2.12 5.52 -10.35
N LYS A 14 1.70 6.78 -10.17
CA LYS A 14 1.11 7.25 -8.91
C LYS A 14 -0.21 6.54 -8.59
N PHE A 15 -1.05 6.32 -9.58
CA PHE A 15 -2.34 5.65 -9.40
C PHE A 15 -2.16 4.19 -9.00
N LEU A 16 -1.24 3.48 -9.65
CA LEU A 16 -0.85 2.12 -9.30
C LEU A 16 -0.27 2.05 -7.89
N LEU A 17 0.61 2.98 -7.51
CA LEU A 17 1.13 3.05 -6.14
C LEU A 17 0.04 3.33 -5.10
N CYS A 18 -0.96 4.13 -5.44
CA CYS A 18 -2.08 4.41 -4.53
C CYS A 18 -2.92 3.16 -4.24
N ILE A 19 -3.21 2.35 -5.27
CA ILE A 19 -4.05 1.15 -5.16
C ILE A 19 -3.27 -0.04 -4.58
N TYR A 20 -2.09 -0.30 -5.14
CA TYR A 20 -1.29 -1.47 -4.76
C TYR A 20 -0.38 -1.22 -3.57
N GLY A 21 -0.01 0.03 -3.28
CA GLY A 21 0.80 0.40 -2.12
C GLY A 21 0.26 -0.15 -0.80
N PRO A 22 -1.00 0.13 -0.40
CA PRO A 22 -1.53 -0.38 0.86
C PRO A 22 -1.59 -1.91 0.88
N VAL A 23 -1.88 -2.56 -0.25
CA VAL A 23 -1.90 -4.03 -0.37
C VAL A 23 -0.50 -4.61 -0.13
N ILE A 24 0.51 -4.14 -0.87
CA ILE A 24 1.90 -4.61 -0.76
C ILE A 24 2.43 -4.40 0.65
N THR A 25 2.18 -3.23 1.24
CA THR A 25 2.66 -2.90 2.59
C THR A 25 2.02 -3.81 3.64
N THR A 26 0.73 -4.10 3.49
CA THR A 26 0.00 -5.00 4.40
C THR A 26 0.46 -6.45 4.24
N LEU A 27 0.80 -6.87 3.03
CA LEU A 27 1.33 -8.19 2.74
C LEU A 27 2.69 -8.40 3.43
N ILE A 28 3.59 -7.42 3.32
CA ILE A 28 4.88 -7.41 4.03
C ILE A 28 4.65 -7.46 5.54
N PHE A 29 3.75 -6.62 6.06
CA PHE A 29 3.43 -6.61 7.48
C PHE A 29 2.87 -7.96 7.96
N GLY A 30 1.98 -8.58 7.19
CA GLY A 30 1.44 -9.91 7.50
C GLY A 30 2.51 -10.98 7.56
N VAL A 31 3.44 -10.99 6.59
CA VAL A 31 4.58 -11.93 6.59
C VAL A 31 5.47 -11.71 7.81
N LEU A 32 5.84 -10.47 8.11
CA LEU A 32 6.64 -10.13 9.30
C LEU A 32 5.92 -10.55 10.59
N LYS A 33 4.62 -10.28 10.69
CA LYS A 33 3.81 -10.69 11.83
C LYS A 33 3.88 -12.20 12.03
N VAL A 34 3.72 -13.00 10.97
CA VAL A 34 3.79 -14.48 11.09
C VAL A 34 5.16 -14.95 11.58
N ILE A 35 6.23 -14.30 11.12
CA ILE A 35 7.61 -14.68 11.50
C ILE A 35 7.91 -14.30 12.96
N TYR A 36 7.57 -13.08 13.38
CA TYR A 36 7.98 -12.54 14.68
C TYR A 36 6.94 -12.73 15.79
N TYR A 37 5.65 -12.80 15.44
CA TYR A 37 4.52 -12.83 16.38
C TYR A 37 3.45 -13.85 15.93
N PRO A 38 3.79 -15.15 15.82
CA PRO A 38 2.88 -16.18 15.30
C PRO A 38 1.58 -16.25 16.09
N ASP A 39 1.64 -16.16 17.42
CA ASP A 39 0.47 -16.28 18.32
C ASP A 39 -0.43 -15.05 18.39
N SER A 40 -0.02 -13.92 17.81
CA SER A 40 -0.86 -12.72 17.80
C SER A 40 -2.09 -12.90 16.91
N GLY A 41 -3.24 -12.33 17.27
CA GLY A 41 -4.45 -12.44 16.44
C GLY A 41 -4.32 -11.76 15.07
N MET A 42 -5.14 -12.17 14.08
CA MET A 42 -5.17 -11.54 12.75
C MET A 42 -5.72 -10.11 12.73
N LEU A 43 -6.32 -9.65 13.84
CA LEU A 43 -6.89 -8.30 13.97
C LEU A 43 -5.89 -7.18 13.70
N SER A 44 -4.63 -7.36 14.12
CA SER A 44 -3.57 -6.37 13.91
C SER A 44 -3.30 -6.11 12.42
N VAL A 45 -3.39 -7.14 11.58
CA VAL A 45 -3.21 -7.02 10.12
C VAL A 45 -4.35 -6.22 9.49
N GLY A 46 -5.60 -6.47 9.93
CA GLY A 46 -6.76 -5.71 9.44
C GLY A 46 -6.72 -4.23 9.83
N ILE A 47 -6.34 -3.93 11.07
CA ILE A 47 -6.17 -2.55 11.54
C ILE A 47 -5.04 -1.86 10.76
N PHE A 48 -3.91 -2.55 10.56
CA PHE A 48 -2.80 -2.04 9.77
C PHE A 48 -3.22 -1.74 8.33
N TYR A 49 -4.00 -2.62 7.70
CA TYR A 49 -4.53 -2.40 6.35
C TYR A 49 -5.36 -1.13 6.25
N LEU A 50 -6.27 -0.89 7.20
CA LEU A 50 -7.10 0.33 7.23
C LEU A 50 -6.25 1.58 7.41
N CYS A 51 -5.23 1.55 8.27
CA CYS A 51 -4.28 2.65 8.43
C CYS A 51 -3.48 2.91 7.15
N ALA A 52 -2.96 1.86 6.51
CA ALA A 52 -2.21 1.96 5.27
C ALA A 52 -3.08 2.51 4.13
N LEU A 53 -4.32 2.04 4.02
CA LEU A 53 -5.28 2.51 3.03
C LEU A 53 -5.60 3.98 3.25
N THR A 54 -5.88 4.39 4.49
CA THR A 54 -6.13 5.80 4.82
C THR A 54 -4.92 6.68 4.49
N PHE A 55 -3.70 6.22 4.84
CA PHE A 55 -2.47 6.95 4.54
C PHE A 55 -2.23 7.12 3.04
N PHE A 56 -2.38 6.04 2.26
CA PHE A 56 -2.19 6.09 0.81
C PHE A 56 -3.27 6.93 0.12
N VAL A 57 -4.54 6.76 0.51
CA VAL A 57 -5.64 7.58 -0.02
C VAL A 57 -5.42 9.06 0.29
N TYR A 58 -4.99 9.41 1.51
CA TYR A 58 -4.75 10.81 1.88
C TYR A 58 -3.52 11.41 1.19
N LYS A 59 -2.50 10.59 0.90
CA LYS A 59 -1.25 11.05 0.28
C LYS A 59 -1.34 11.22 -1.24
N PHE A 60 -2.25 10.50 -1.89
CA PHE A 60 -2.41 10.50 -3.34
C PHE A 60 -3.67 11.21 -3.83
N ARG A 61 -4.53 11.66 -2.92
CA ARG A 61 -5.60 12.64 -3.20
C ARG A 61 -5.02 14.04 -3.33
#